data_AF-A0A2V7PYK6-F1
#
_entry.id   AF-A0A2V7PYK6-F1
#
_cell.length_a   1.000
_cell.length_b   1.000
_cell.length_c   1.000
_cell.angle_alpha   90.00
_cell.angle_beta   90.00
_cell.angle_gamma   90.00
#
_symmetry.space_group_name_H-M   'P 1'
#
loop_
_entity.id
_entity.type
_entity.pdbx_description
1 polymer ?
#
loop_
_entity_poly.entity_id
_entity_poly.type
_entity_poly.pdbx_seq_one_letter_code
_entity_poly.pdbx_strand_id
1 'polypeptide(L)' 'FKRRMWDLPADVRDAIAADLEKTFAFLFEQLRVTGTRAVADRYVQPPLQSHAQPRPVAVAAPDDLEAGE' A
#
# COMPACT_ATOMS: atom_id res chain seq x y z
N PHE A 1 -6.26 3.84 -13.91
CA PHE A 1 -5.80 2.59 -13.25
C PHE A 1 -6.48 2.31 -11.90
N LYS A 2 -6.29 3.13 -10.86
CA LYS A 2 -6.79 2.85 -9.49
C LYS A 2 -8.30 2.61 -9.38
N ARG A 3 -9.13 3.41 -10.09
CA ARG A 3 -10.59 3.21 -10.20
C ARG A 3 -10.93 1.78 -10.65
N ARG A 4 -10.34 1.33 -11.75
CA ARG A 4 -10.53 -0.05 -12.27
C ARG A 4 -10.13 -1.12 -11.27
N MET A 5 -9.12 -0.88 -10.44
CA MET A 5 -8.71 -1.82 -9.37
C MET A 5 -9.71 -1.85 -8.21
N TRP A 6 -10.29 -0.71 -7.84
CA TRP A 6 -11.32 -0.65 -6.79
C TRP A 6 -12.66 -1.24 -7.26
N ASP A 7 -12.98 -1.05 -8.52
CA ASP A 7 -14.24 -1.52 -9.13
C ASP A 7 -14.22 -3.03 -9.45
N LEU A 8 -13.13 -3.74 -9.16
CA LEU A 8 -13.07 -5.19 -9.33
C LEU A 8 -14.16 -5.90 -8.52
N PRO A 9 -14.71 -7.03 -9.01
CA PRO A 9 -15.57 -7.89 -8.20
C PRO A 9 -14.90 -8.32 -6.89
N ALA A 10 -15.71 -8.54 -5.84
CA ALA A 10 -15.19 -8.82 -4.50
C ALA A 10 -14.34 -10.10 -4.46
N ASP A 11 -14.80 -11.16 -5.11
CA ASP A 11 -14.09 -12.42 -5.26
C ASP A 11 -12.71 -12.27 -5.91
N VAL A 12 -12.60 -11.38 -6.91
CA VAL A 12 -11.32 -11.09 -7.56
C VAL A 12 -10.39 -10.35 -6.62
N ARG A 13 -10.89 -9.36 -5.87
CA ARG A 13 -10.08 -8.64 -4.86
C ARG A 13 -9.63 -9.55 -3.73
N ASP A 14 -10.50 -10.46 -3.28
CA ASP A 14 -10.20 -11.41 -2.21
C ASP A 14 -9.12 -12.41 -2.64
N ALA A 15 -9.17 -12.89 -3.88
CA ALA A 15 -8.12 -13.76 -4.43
C ALA A 15 -6.76 -13.05 -4.50
N ILE A 16 -6.74 -11.78 -4.93
CA ILE A 16 -5.52 -10.96 -4.95
C ILE A 16 -4.99 -10.74 -3.52
N ALA A 17 -5.88 -10.41 -2.58
CA ALA A 17 -5.51 -10.20 -1.18
C ALA A 17 -4.88 -11.46 -0.57
N ALA A 18 -5.48 -12.63 -0.79
CA ALA A 18 -4.97 -13.89 -0.29
C ALA A 18 -3.56 -14.22 -0.82
N ASP A 19 -3.28 -13.95 -2.10
CA ASP A 19 -1.95 -14.19 -2.69
C ASP A 19 -0.89 -13.22 -2.15
N LEU A 20 -1.27 -11.95 -1.97
CA LEU A 20 -0.41 -10.94 -1.34
C LEU A 20 -0.11 -11.30 0.12
N GLU A 21 -1.12 -11.70 0.90
CA GLU A 21 -0.95 -12.15 2.28
C GLU A 21 0.01 -13.33 2.37
N LYS A 22 -0.13 -14.32 1.48
CA LYS A 22 0.78 -15.48 1.43
C LYS A 22 2.22 -15.06 1.17
N THR A 23 2.44 -14.17 0.20
CA THR A 23 3.78 -13.71 -0.16
C THR A 23 4.42 -12.91 0.99
N PHE A 24 3.67 -11.99 1.60
CA PHE A 24 4.20 -11.21 2.72
C PHE A 24 4.41 -12.05 3.98
N ALA A 25 3.54 -13.02 4.27
CA ALA A 25 3.74 -13.95 5.37
C ALA A 25 5.06 -14.72 5.20
N PHE A 26 5.31 -15.28 4.02
CA PHE A 26 6.58 -15.95 3.71
C PHE A 26 7.78 -15.02 3.92
N LEU A 27 7.75 -13.81 3.36
CA LEU A 27 8.86 -12.87 3.51
C LEU A 27 9.08 -12.47 4.97
N PHE A 28 8.01 -12.26 5.74
CA PHE A 28 8.10 -11.86 7.13
C PHE A 28 8.65 -12.96 8.04
N GLU A 29 8.30 -14.21 7.75
CA GLU A 29 8.89 -15.38 8.42
C GLU A 29 10.38 -15.50 8.13
N GLN A 30 10.78 -15.40 6.85
CA GLN A 30 12.18 -15.49 6.44
C GLN A 30 13.05 -14.38 7.03
N LEU A 31 12.49 -13.17 7.16
CA LEU A 31 13.16 -12.02 7.78
C LEU A 31 13.08 -12.02 9.31
N ARG A 32 12.37 -12.99 9.93
CA ARG A 32 12.14 -13.08 11.38
C ARG A 32 11.55 -11.81 12.00
N VAL A 33 10.65 -11.15 11.28
CA VAL A 33 10.00 -9.92 11.77
C VAL A 33 8.71 -10.18 12.53
N THR A 34 8.18 -11.40 12.50
CA THR A 34 6.98 -11.78 13.26
C THR A 34 7.15 -11.54 14.76
N GLY A 35 6.14 -10.94 15.41
CA GLY A 35 6.16 -10.63 16.84
C GLY A 35 7.04 -9.43 17.25
N THR A 36 7.72 -8.76 16.32
CA THR A 36 8.65 -7.65 16.64
C THR A 36 7.98 -6.28 16.76
N ARG A 37 6.64 -6.19 16.63
CA ARG A 37 5.91 -4.91 16.66
C ARG A 37 6.24 -4.07 17.89
N ALA A 38 6.20 -4.66 19.08
CA ALA A 38 6.50 -3.96 20.33
C ALA A 38 7.96 -3.45 20.40
N VAL A 39 8.90 -4.18 19.79
CA VAL A 39 10.31 -3.77 19.69
C VAL A 39 10.44 -2.59 18.73
N ALA A 40 9.80 -2.65 17.56
CA ALA A 40 9.77 -1.57 16.60
C ALA A 40 9.17 -0.30 17.23
N ASP A 41 8.04 -0.39 17.93
CA ASP A 41 7.40 0.75 18.59
C ASP A 41 8.29 1.39 19.67
N ARG A 42 9.09 0.58 20.38
CA ARG A 42 10.00 1.06 21.41
C ARG A 42 11.17 1.86 20.82
N TYR A 43 11.72 1.42 19.69
CA TYR A 43 12.98 1.94 19.17
C TYR A 43 12.85 2.84 17.93
N VAL A 44 11.76 2.73 17.19
CA VAL A 44 11.50 3.54 15.99
C VAL A 44 10.54 4.65 16.36
N GLN A 45 11.02 5.90 16.34
CA GLN A 45 10.21 7.10 16.55
C GLN A 45 10.14 7.87 15.23
N PRO A 46 9.24 7.47 14.29
CA PRO A 46 9.18 8.11 13.00
C PRO A 46 8.66 9.55 13.16
N PRO A 47 9.23 10.53 12.45
CA PRO A 47 8.64 11.86 12.42
C PRO A 47 7.23 11.78 11.84
N LEU A 48 6.29 12.51 12.44
CA LEU A 48 4.94 12.64 11.89
C LEU A 48 5.03 13.30 10.51
N GLN A 49 4.94 12.51 9.44
CA GLN A 49 4.81 13.02 8.08
C GLN A 49 3.33 13.30 7.80
N SER A 50 2.86 14.43 8.32
CA SER A 50 1.57 15.01 7.95
C SER A 50 1.74 15.72 6.60
N HIS A 51 1.25 15.11 5.52
CA HIS A 51 1.01 15.86 4.30
C HIS A 51 -0.22 16.75 4.53
N ALA A 52 0.01 18.00 4.97
CA ALA A 52 -1.04 18.97 5.28
C ALA A 52 -2.00 19.22 4.10
N GLN A 53 -1.50 18.98 2.88
CA GLN A 53 -2.23 18.77 1.63
C GLN A 53 -1.23 18.19 0.61
N PRO A 54 -1.68 17.42 -0.39
CA PRO A 54 -0.86 17.15 -1.56
C PRO A 54 -0.45 18.51 -2.15
N ARG A 55 0.85 18.75 -2.35
CA ARG A 55 1.26 19.94 -3.12
C ARG A 55 0.63 19.82 -4.50
N PRO A 56 0.05 20.90 -5.06
CA PRO A 56 -0.42 20.86 -6.44
C PRO A 56 0.78 20.47 -7.33
N VAL A 57 0.71 19.28 -7.90
CA VAL A 57 1.70 18.82 -8.88
C VAL A 57 1.32 19.52 -10.18
N ALA A 58 2.16 20.44 -10.67
CA ALA A 58 1.92 21.19 -11.90
C ALA A 58 2.03 20.32 -13.18
N VAL A 59 2.39 19.05 -13.03
CA VAL A 59 2.57 18.11 -14.12
C VAL A 59 1.81 16.83 -13.75
N ALA A 60 0.64 16.67 -14.36
CA ALA A 60 0.00 15.37 -14.44
C ALA A 60 0.98 14.39 -15.11
N ALA A 61 1.09 13.18 -14.58
CA ALA A 61 1.82 12.16 -15.31
C ALA A 61 1.11 11.94 -16.66
N PRO A 62 1.81 11.69 -17.78
CA PRO A 62 1.20 11.62 -19.11
C PRO A 62 -0.01 10.65 -19.21
N ASP A 63 -0.01 9.65 -18.34
CA ASP A 63 -1.01 8.60 -18.14
C ASP A 63 -2.25 9.01 -17.31
N ASP A 64 -2.22 10.15 -16.61
CA ASP A 64 -3.38 10.67 -15.86
C ASP A 64 -4.48 11.24 -16.79
N LEU A 65 -4.12 11.62 -18.02
CA LEU A 65 -5.07 12.17 -19.02
C LEU A 65 -6.05 11.11 -19.55
N GLU A 66 -5.74 9.82 -19.42
CA GLU A 66 -6.58 8.72 -19.93
C GLU A 66 -7.57 8.18 -18.86
N ALA A 67 -7.54 8.72 -17.65
CA ALA A 67 -8.37 8.22 -16.54
C ALA A 67 -9.76 8.87 -16.44
N GLY A 68 -10.08 9.83 -17.31
CA GLY A 68 -11.29 10.65 -17.28
C GLY A 68 -12.18 10.53 -18.52
N GLU A 69 -12.82 9.37 -18.69
CA GLU A 69 -14.22 9.24 -19.13
C GLU A 69 -14.89 8.16 -18.26
#